data_AF-A0A924K3H0-F1
#
_entry.id   AF-A0A924K3H0-F1
#
_cell.length_a   1.000
_cell.length_b   1.000
_cell.length_c   1.000
_cell.angle_alpha   90.00
_cell.angle_beta   90.00
_cell.angle_gamma   90.00
#
_symmetry.space_group_name_H-M   'P 1'
#
loop_
_entity.id
_entity.type
_entity.pdbx_description
1 polymer ?
#
loop_
_entity_poly.entity_id
_entity_poly.type
_entity_poly.pdbx_seq_one_letter_code
_entity_poly.pdbx_strand_id
1 'polypeptide(L)' 'KGDFAAKAALYKAMETAVIDSPRGKWTLSPSHNPVQDIYLRVVENKENKVIGVAAKALADSGAGCKMA' A
#
# COMPACT_ATOMS: atom_id res chain seq x y z
N LYS A 1 -7.99 1.08 20.08
CA LYS A 1 -9.08 0.14 20.44
C LYS A 1 -9.68 -0.37 19.15
N GLY A 2 -9.54 -1.67 18.84
CA GLY A 2 -10.17 -2.28 17.67
C GLY A 2 -11.47 -2.92 18.09
N ASP A 3 -12.59 -2.24 17.86
CA ASP A 3 -13.92 -2.82 17.99
C ASP A 3 -14.39 -3.29 16.60
N PHE A 4 -14.37 -4.60 16.38
CA PHE A 4 -14.78 -5.20 15.11
C PHE A 4 -16.29 -5.15 14.87
N ALA A 5 -17.10 -4.85 15.89
CA ALA A 5 -18.53 -4.56 15.72
C ALA A 5 -18.74 -3.15 15.11
N ALA A 6 -17.84 -2.21 15.37
CA ALA A 6 -17.86 -0.85 14.84
C ALA A 6 -17.26 -0.76 13.42
N LYS A 7 -17.75 -1.60 12.49
CA LYS A 7 -17.19 -1.77 11.15
C LYS A 7 -16.97 -0.47 10.38
N ALA A 8 -17.94 0.44 10.38
CA ALA A 8 -17.83 1.71 9.65
C ALA A 8 -16.68 2.59 10.18
N ALA A 9 -16.52 2.68 11.50
CA ALA A 9 -15.43 3.41 12.11
C ALA A 9 -14.07 2.73 11.85
N LEU A 10 -14.04 1.40 11.87
CA LEU A 10 -12.86 0.60 11.55
C LEU A 10 -12.40 0.82 10.10
N TYR A 11 -13.32 0.74 9.13
CA TYR A 11 -13.00 0.95 7.71
C TYR A 11 -12.46 2.35 7.46
N LYS A 12 -13.14 3.37 8.00
CA LYS A 12 -12.68 4.76 7.89
C LYS A 12 -11.29 4.98 8.51
N ALA A 13 -11.00 4.32 9.63
CA ALA A 13 -9.68 4.39 10.26
C ALA A 13 -8.60 3.75 9.37
N MET A 14 -8.90 2.63 8.70
CA MET A 14 -7.96 1.99 7.77
C MET A 14 -7.74 2.85 6.51
N GLU A 15 -8.80 3.39 5.92
CA GLU A 15 -8.75 4.22 4.71
C GLU A 15 -7.93 5.51 4.88
N THR A 16 -7.84 6.02 6.11
CA THR A 16 -7.10 7.25 6.43
C THR A 16 -5.75 7.01 7.09
N ALA A 17 -5.39 5.75 7.34
CA ALA A 17 -4.13 5.42 7.98
C ALA A 17 -2.94 5.60 7.03
N VAL A 18 -1.86 6.19 7.55
CA VAL A 18 -0.52 6.05 6.98
C VAL A 18 0.18 4.91 7.70
N ILE A 19 0.62 3.91 6.95
CA ILE A 19 1.23 2.70 7.50
C ILE A 19 2.75 2.81 7.35
N ASP A 20 3.46 2.74 8.47
CA ASP A 20 4.93 2.70 8.51
C ASP A 20 5.40 1.24 8.38
N SER A 21 5.63 0.82 7.13
CA SER A 21 6.00 -0.56 6.81
C SER A 21 7.51 -0.68 6.60
N PRO A 22 8.12 -1.87 6.81
CA PRO A 22 9.50 -2.14 6.39
C PRO A 22 9.76 -1.90 4.89
N ARG A 23 8.71 -1.81 4.07
CA ARG A 23 8.78 -1.49 2.63
C ARG A 23 8.75 0.01 2.33
N GLY A 24 8.65 0.86 3.36
CA GLY A 24 8.41 2.30 3.24
C GLY A 24 7.00 2.68 3.70
N LYS A 25 6.77 3.98 3.93
CA LYS A 25 5.46 4.50 4.31
C LYS A 25 4.49 4.44 3.13
N TRP A 26 3.25 4.02 3.38
CA TRP A 26 2.24 3.89 2.34
C TRP A 26 0.81 4.14 2.89
N THR A 27 -0.15 4.36 1.99
CA THR A 27 -1.58 4.58 2.29
C THR A 27 -2.48 3.67 1.45
N LEU A 28 -3.74 3.47 1.85
CA LEU A 28 -4.71 2.76 1.01
C LEU A 28 -5.36 3.70 -0.02
N SER A 29 -5.64 3.19 -1.21
CA SER A 29 -6.51 3.83 -2.20
C SER A 29 -7.99 3.62 -1.85
N PRO A 30 -8.93 4.31 -2.52
CA PRO A 30 -10.38 4.06 -2.36
C PRO A 30 -10.78 2.61 -2.67
N SER A 31 -10.06 1.94 -3.57
CA SER A 31 -10.23 0.51 -3.87
C SER A 31 -9.56 -0.42 -2.84
N HIS A 32 -9.05 0.12 -1.74
CA HIS A 32 -8.32 -0.59 -0.69
C HIS A 32 -7.02 -1.28 -1.17
N ASN A 33 -6.38 -0.73 -2.20
CA ASN A 33 -5.04 -1.17 -2.64
C ASN A 33 -3.94 -0.28 -2.03
N PRO A 34 -2.77 -0.83 -1.64
CA PRO A 34 -1.63 -0.02 -1.20
C PRO A 34 -1.11 0.92 -2.29
N VAL A 35 -1.04 2.21 -1.98
CA VAL A 35 -0.34 3.23 -2.75
C VAL A 35 1.07 3.37 -2.17
N GLN A 36 2.06 2.84 -2.88
CA GLN A 36 3.41 2.62 -2.35
C GLN A 36 4.49 2.73 -3.44
N ASP A 37 5.74 2.87 -3.03
CA ASP A 37 6.86 2.81 -3.95
C ASP A 37 7.05 1.39 -4.52
N ILE A 38 7.37 1.31 -5.80
CA ILE A 38 7.77 0.10 -6.51
C ILE A 38 9.28 0.17 -6.73
N TYR A 39 10.00 -0.81 -6.20
CA TYR A 39 11.47 -0.84 -6.26
C TYR A 39 11.97 -1.69 -7.41
N LEU A 40 12.93 -1.16 -8.15
CA LEU A 40 13.71 -1.95 -9.11
C LEU A 40 14.76 -2.75 -8.33
N ARG A 41 14.87 -4.03 -8.66
CA ARG A 41 15.77 -4.97 -7.99
C ARG A 41 16.55 -5.80 -9.00
N VAL A 42 17.78 -6.16 -8.65
CA VAL A 42 18.64 -7.07 -9.40
C VAL A 42 19.07 -8.23 -8.50
N VAL A 43 19.19 -9.42 -9.08
CA VAL A 43 19.72 -10.59 -8.38
C VAL A 43 21.24 -10.58 -8.47
N GLU A 44 21.91 -10.50 -7.32
CA GLU A 44 23.37 -10.59 -7.21
C GLU A 44 23.73 -11.49 -6.04
N ASN A 45 24.65 -12.43 -6.24
CA ASN A 45 25.11 -13.35 -5.18
C ASN A 45 23.97 -14.05 -4.41
N LYS A 46 22.89 -14.45 -5.13
CA LYS A 46 21.67 -15.07 -4.58
C LYS A 46 20.81 -14.14 -3.70
N GLU A 47 21.07 -12.83 -3.70
CA GLU A 47 20.27 -11.82 -3.00
C GLU A 47 19.55 -10.89 -3.98
N ASN A 48 18.39 -10.37 -3.58
CA ASN A 48 17.66 -9.33 -4.32
C ASN A 48 18.07 -7.95 -3.81
N LYS A 49 19.00 -7.29 -4.48
CA LYS A 49 19.44 -5.94 -4.12
C LYS A 49 18.53 -4.88 -4.73
N VAL A 50 18.12 -3.91 -3.92
CA VAL A 50 17.38 -2.72 -4.38
C VAL A 50 18.36 -1.77 -5.07
N ILE A 51 18.07 -1.42 -6.32
CA ILE A 51 18.91 -0.50 -7.11
C ILE A 51 18.27 0.87 -7.32
N GLY A 52 16.99 1.02 -6.95
CA GLY A 52 16.30 2.30 -6.97
C GLY A 52 14.77 2.16 -6.91
N VAL A 53 14.09 3.31 -6.94
CA VAL A 53 12.63 3.39 -7.05
C VAL A 53 12.26 3.44 -8.53
N ALA A 54 11.52 2.43 -9.00
CA ALA A 54 11.00 2.36 -10.37
C ALA A 54 9.75 3.25 -10.54
N ALA A 55 8.86 3.27 -9.55
CA ALA A 55 7.69 4.12 -9.51
C ALA A 55 7.42 4.56 -8.06
N LYS A 56 7.18 5.87 -7.86
CA LYS A 56 6.95 6.43 -6.53
C LYS A 56 5.46 6.49 -6.23
N ALA A 57 5.04 6.05 -5.05
CA ALA A 57 3.67 6.08 -4.55
C ALA A 57 2.64 5.68 -5.63
N LEU A 58 2.88 4.55 -6.29
CA LEU A 58 2.08 4.12 -7.43
C LEU A 58 0.68 3.72 -6.95
N ALA A 59 -0.34 4.40 -7.48
CA ALA A 59 -1.73 4.05 -7.28
C ALA A 59 -2.20 3.09 -8.37
N ASP A 60 -2.93 2.05 -7.97
CA ASP A 60 -3.72 1.25 -8.90
C ASP A 60 -4.92 2.06 -9.42
N SER A 61 -5.24 1.91 -10.70
CA SER A 61 -6.35 2.59 -11.35
C SER A 61 -7.73 2.20 -10.79
N GLY A 62 -7.84 1.00 -10.19
CA GLY A 62 -9.10 0.52 -9.64
C GLY A 62 -10.17 0.24 -10.70
N ALA A 63 -9.81 0.13 -11.98
CA ALA A 63 -10.76 -0.08 -13.07
C ALA A 63 -11.66 -1.31 -12.82
N GLY A 64 -12.98 -1.10 -12.84
CA GLY A 64 -13.98 -2.13 -12.55
C GLY A 64 -14.35 -2.30 -11.08
N CYS A 65 -13.69 -1.60 -10.16
CA CYS A 65 -14.09 -1.56 -8.75
C CYS A 65 -15.38 -0.76 -8.59
N LYS A 66 -16.38 -1.33 -7.91
CA LYS A 66 -17.67 -0.66 -7.63
C LYS A 66 -17.71 0.12 -6.32
N MET A 67 -16.64 0.04 -5.53
CA MET A 67 -16.51 0.73 -4.24
C MET A 67 -15.70 2.02 -4.34
N ALA A 68 -14.90 2.14 -5.40
CA ALA A 68 -13.90 3.18 -5.61
C ALA A 68 -14.49 4.51 -6.10
#